data_AF-A0A0F9HCS0-F1
#
_entry.id   AF-A0A0F9HCS0-F1
#
_cell.length_a   1.000
_cell.length_b   1.000
_cell.length_c   1.000
_cell.angle_alpha   90.00
_cell.angle_beta   90.00
_cell.angle_gamma   90.00
#
_symmetry.space_group_name_H-M   'P 1'
#
loop_
_entity.id
_entity.type
_entity.pdbx_description
1 polymer ?
#
loop_
_entity_poly.entity_id
_entity_poly.type
_entity_poly.pdbx_seq_one_letter_code
_entity_poly.pdbx_strand_id
1 'polypeptide(L)'
;MTTRSPTEKYLTHAEAADQLGLSPMSIWRWLKDGKIHATVIGGHRYIQQLEVDRIKGEVDEAAELLGVDPVTVWGWLKAGNKIQRTIDDDRIVPLREILRIKKELEEAAD
;
A
#
# COMPACT_ATOMS: atom_id res chain seq x y z
N MET A 1 24.80 21.22 6.84
CA MET A 1 24.11 20.11 6.15
C MET A 1 22.67 20.51 5.95
N THR A 2 22.32 21.02 4.78
CA THR A 2 20.94 21.37 4.44
C THR A 2 20.22 20.06 4.11
N THR A 3 19.46 19.53 5.06
CA THR A 3 18.50 18.44 4.81
C THR A 3 17.56 18.95 3.72
N ARG A 4 17.71 18.44 2.49
CA ARG A 4 16.77 18.71 1.41
C ARG A 4 15.45 18.11 1.86
N SER A 5 14.53 18.95 2.33
CA SER A 5 13.15 18.55 2.58
C SER A 5 12.68 17.77 1.35
N PRO A 6 12.12 16.56 1.48
CA PRO A 6 11.52 15.90 0.34
C PRO A 6 10.48 16.88 -0.18
N THR A 7 10.68 17.39 -1.39
CA THR A 7 9.72 18.25 -2.07
C THR A 7 8.37 17.58 -1.91
N GLU A 8 7.44 18.19 -1.16
CA GLU A 8 6.12 17.62 -0.89
C GLU A 8 5.38 17.51 -2.21
N LYS A 9 5.61 16.40 -2.92
CA LYS A 9 5.04 16.17 -4.23
C LYS A 9 3.64 15.64 -3.99
N TYR A 10 2.68 16.43 -4.40
CA TYR A 10 1.27 16.10 -4.37
C TYR A 10 0.87 15.53 -5.72
N LEU A 11 0.19 14.38 -5.70
CA LEU A 11 -0.27 13.66 -6.87
C LEU A 11 -1.79 13.70 -6.93
N THR A 12 -2.33 13.85 -8.12
CA THR A 12 -3.74 13.54 -8.38
C THR A 12 -4.00 12.05 -8.25
N HIS A 13 -5.27 11.66 -8.14
CA HIS A 13 -5.68 10.25 -8.14
C HIS A 13 -5.16 9.49 -9.35
N ALA A 14 -5.13 10.13 -10.52
CA ALA A 14 -4.69 9.52 -11.76
C ALA A 14 -3.18 9.26 -11.75
N GLU A 15 -2.38 10.24 -11.29
CA GLU A 15 -0.93 10.08 -11.19
C GLU A 15 -0.54 9.03 -10.14
N ALA A 16 -1.23 9.00 -9.00
CA ALA A 16 -1.01 7.96 -8.00
C ALA A 16 -1.38 6.57 -8.55
N ALA A 17 -2.47 6.47 -9.30
CA ALA A 17 -2.89 5.22 -9.95
C ALA A 17 -1.86 4.73 -10.97
N ASP A 18 -1.36 5.63 -11.82
CA ASP A 18 -0.33 5.34 -12.82
C ASP A 18 0.95 4.82 -12.16
N GLN A 19 1.42 5.52 -11.11
CA GLN A 19 2.62 5.11 -10.37
C GLN A 19 2.51 3.75 -9.67
N LEU A 20 1.30 3.31 -9.33
CA LEU A 20 1.02 2.03 -8.68
C LEU A 20 0.56 0.96 -9.69
N GLY A 21 0.41 1.31 -10.97
CA GLY A 21 -0.15 0.42 -11.98
C GLY A 21 -1.59 -0.04 -11.68
N LEU A 22 -2.36 0.82 -11.02
CA LEU A 22 -3.74 0.60 -10.60
C LEU A 22 -4.72 1.42 -11.44
N SER A 23 -6.02 1.11 -11.35
CA SER A 23 -7.04 2.00 -11.88
C SER A 23 -7.28 3.19 -10.93
N PRO A 24 -7.65 4.38 -11.44
CA PRO A 24 -8.04 5.50 -10.60
C PRO A 24 -9.20 5.17 -9.63
N MET A 25 -10.06 4.23 -10.01
CA MET A 25 -11.17 3.78 -9.16
C MET A 25 -10.70 2.95 -7.96
N SER A 26 -9.61 2.19 -8.08
CA SER A 26 -8.98 1.51 -6.95
C SER A 26 -8.42 2.51 -5.95
N ILE A 27 -7.75 3.57 -6.42
CA ILE A 27 -7.25 4.66 -5.57
C ILE A 27 -8.41 5.35 -4.84
N TRP A 28 -9.50 5.67 -5.56
CA TRP A 28 -10.68 6.27 -4.94
C TRP A 28 -11.31 5.37 -3.87
N ARG A 29 -11.41 4.06 -4.13
CA ARG A 29 -11.89 3.09 -3.13
C ARG A 29 -10.98 3.05 -1.90
N TRP A 30 -9.66 3.04 -2.10
CA TRP A 30 -8.71 3.05 -0.98
C TRP A 30 -8.77 4.32 -0.14
N LEU A 31 -9.02 5.48 -0.76
CA LEU A 31 -9.30 6.72 -0.03
C LEU A 31 -10.59 6.63 0.78
N LYS A 32 -11.65 6.07 0.19
CA LYS A 32 -12.94 5.87 0.88
C LYS A 32 -12.81 4.91 2.05
N ASP A 33 -12.02 3.86 1.90
CA ASP A 33 -11.76 2.84 2.90
C ASP A 33 -10.71 3.28 3.95
N GLY A 34 -10.11 4.48 3.81
CA GLY A 34 -9.10 5.00 4.73
C GLY A 34 -7.73 4.30 4.67
N LYS A 35 -7.46 3.55 3.59
CA LYS A 35 -6.18 2.83 3.39
C LYS A 35 -5.04 3.73 2.94
N ILE A 36 -5.38 4.82 2.26
CA ILE A 36 -4.48 5.89 1.87
C ILE A 36 -5.12 7.22 2.24
N HIS A 37 -4.29 8.23 2.46
CA HIS A 37 -4.77 9.57 2.82
C HIS A 37 -4.59 10.55 1.66
N ALA A 38 -5.54 11.47 1.53
CA ALA A 38 -5.43 12.61 0.64
C ALA A 38 -5.54 13.92 1.44
N THR A 39 -4.77 14.91 1.01
CA THR A 39 -4.81 16.30 1.47
C THR A 39 -5.67 17.11 0.51
N VAL A 40 -6.50 18.02 1.03
CA VAL A 40 -7.28 18.94 0.19
C VAL A 40 -6.49 20.23 -0.01
N ILE A 41 -6.18 20.58 -1.26
CA ILE A 41 -5.49 21.82 -1.65
C ILE A 41 -6.35 22.52 -2.68
N GLY A 42 -6.79 23.75 -2.39
CA GLY A 42 -7.63 24.53 -3.32
C GLY A 42 -8.95 23.85 -3.72
N GLY A 43 -9.54 23.03 -2.84
CA GLY A 43 -10.78 22.28 -3.12
C GLY A 43 -10.57 20.95 -3.87
N HIS A 44 -9.35 20.63 -4.25
CA HIS A 44 -9.00 19.37 -4.91
C HIS A 44 -8.27 18.43 -3.95
N ARG A 45 -8.52 17.12 -4.06
CA ARG A 45 -7.85 16.09 -3.26
C ARG A 45 -6.57 15.63 -3.94
N TYR A 46 -5.49 15.62 -3.19
CA TYR A 46 -4.17 15.17 -3.62
C TYR A 46 -3.60 14.14 -2.66
N ILE A 47 -2.90 13.16 -3.20
CA ILE A 47 -2.20 12.12 -2.44
C ILE A 47 -0.74 12.53 -2.36
N GLN A 48 -0.14 12.50 -1.17
CA GLN A 48 1.28 12.77 -1.05
C GLN A 48 2.08 11.63 -1.69
N GLN A 49 3.17 11.95 -2.38
CA GLN A 49 4.09 10.96 -2.95
C GLN A 49 4.58 9.97 -1.89
N LEU A 50 4.76 10.41 -0.64
CA LEU A 50 5.10 9.54 0.49
C LEU A 50 4.11 8.39 0.72
N GLU A 51 2.81 8.61 0.50
CA GLU A 51 1.80 7.53 0.61
C GLU A 51 1.96 6.51 -0.52
N VAL A 52 2.30 6.95 -1.73
CA VAL A 52 2.57 6.07 -2.87
C VAL A 52 3.83 5.24 -2.61
N ASP A 53 4.88 5.88 -2.10
CA ASP A 53 6.15 5.23 -1.78
C ASP A 53 5.98 4.24 -0.62
N ARG A 54 5.17 4.58 0.40
CA ARG A 54 4.81 3.67 1.50
C ARG A 54 4.20 2.38 0.97
N ILE A 55 3.19 2.47 0.09
CA ILE A 55 2.52 1.27 -0.44
C ILE A 55 3.49 0.40 -1.24
N LYS A 56 4.38 1.01 -2.03
CA LYS A 56 5.41 0.27 -2.77
C LYS A 56 6.32 -0.51 -1.81
N GLY A 57 6.81 0.16 -0.77
CA GLY A 57 7.61 -0.47 0.27
C GLY A 57 6.90 -1.63 0.97
N GLU A 58 5.62 -1.45 1.34
CA GLU A 58 4.82 -2.52 1.96
C GLU A 58 4.65 -3.73 1.02
N VAL A 59 4.51 -3.50 -0.29
CA VAL A 59 4.41 -4.58 -1.28
C VAL A 59 5.72 -5.34 -1.41
N ASP A 60 6.84 -4.63 -1.48
CA ASP A 60 8.16 -5.24 -1.59
C ASP A 60 8.47 -6.07 -0.33
N GLU A 61 8.18 -5.54 0.85
CA GLU A 61 8.38 -6.26 2.13
C GLU A 61 7.49 -7.52 2.22
N ALA A 62 6.23 -7.44 1.79
CA ALA A 62 5.35 -8.59 1.79
C ALA A 62 5.75 -9.66 0.76
N ALA A 63 6.28 -9.25 -0.38
CA ALA A 63 6.80 -10.16 -1.39
C ALA A 63 8.00 -10.95 -0.84
N GLU A 64 8.94 -10.25 -0.19
CA GLU A 64 10.09 -10.86 0.50
C GLU A 64 9.64 -11.85 1.58
N LEU A 65 8.71 -11.44 2.45
CA LEU A 65 8.22 -12.27 3.56
C LEU A 65 7.52 -13.54 3.07
N LEU A 66 6.76 -13.45 1.98
CA LEU A 66 6.02 -14.59 1.45
C LEU A 66 6.84 -15.42 0.45
N GLY A 67 8.06 -15.00 0.10
CA GLY A 67 8.89 -15.64 -0.91
C GLY A 67 8.25 -15.63 -2.31
N VAL A 68 7.48 -14.57 -2.62
CA VAL A 68 6.79 -14.40 -3.91
C VAL A 68 7.30 -13.17 -4.64
N ASP A 69 7.03 -13.08 -5.94
CA ASP A 69 7.36 -11.89 -6.72
C ASP A 69 6.42 -10.71 -6.37
N PRO A 70 6.90 -9.45 -6.26
CA PRO A 70 6.07 -8.28 -5.98
C PRO A 70 4.88 -8.10 -6.94
N VAL A 71 5.00 -8.52 -8.21
CA VAL A 71 3.91 -8.50 -9.19
C VAL A 71 2.74 -9.38 -8.74
N THR A 72 3.03 -10.46 -8.01
CA THR A 72 2.01 -11.37 -7.45
C THR A 72 1.23 -10.66 -6.35
N VAL A 73 1.93 -9.95 -5.45
CA VAL A 73 1.31 -9.13 -4.41
C VAL A 73 0.47 -8.00 -5.04
N TRP A 74 0.98 -7.34 -6.08
CA TRP A 74 0.21 -6.38 -6.87
C TRP A 74 -1.03 -6.99 -7.50
N GLY A 75 -0.95 -8.21 -8.02
CA GLY A 75 -2.07 -8.97 -8.56
C GLY A 75 -3.18 -9.16 -7.52
N TRP A 76 -2.82 -9.48 -6.28
CA TRP A 76 -3.76 -9.61 -5.17
C TRP A 76 -4.43 -8.29 -4.81
N LEU A 77 -3.66 -7.20 -4.74
CA LEU A 77 -4.19 -5.85 -4.48
C LEU A 77 -5.15 -5.40 -5.59
N LYS A 78 -4.82 -5.68 -6.86
CA LYS A 78 -5.66 -5.35 -8.04
C LYS A 78 -6.96 -6.14 -8.08
N ALA A 79 -6.93 -7.43 -7.75
CA ALA A 79 -8.11 -8.30 -7.72
C ALA A 79 -9.14 -7.89 -6.65
N GLY A 80 -8.76 -6.99 -5.73
CA GLY A 80 -9.71 -6.28 -4.88
C GLY A 80 -10.50 -7.18 -3.93
N ASN A 81 -9.84 -8.10 -3.22
CA ASN A 81 -10.41 -9.10 -2.30
C ASN A 81 -10.82 -10.45 -2.91
N LYS A 82 -10.02 -11.06 -3.79
CA LYS A 82 -10.14 -12.52 -4.07
C LYS A 82 -8.78 -13.17 -4.27
N ILE A 83 -8.14 -13.58 -3.18
CA ILE A 83 -7.17 -14.66 -3.25
C ILE A 83 -7.92 -15.94 -2.93
N GLN A 84 -8.38 -16.64 -3.98
CA GLN A 84 -8.68 -18.06 -3.86
C GLN A 84 -7.36 -18.81 -3.98
N ARG A 85 -6.63 -18.95 -2.88
CA ARG A 85 -5.88 -20.17 -2.61
C ARG A 85 -5.53 -20.31 -1.14
N THR A 86 -5.93 -21.46 -0.65
CA THR A 86 -6.03 -21.96 0.71
C THR A 86 -4.65 -22.08 1.36
N ILE A 87 -4.47 -21.40 2.49
CA ILE A 87 -3.74 -21.93 3.65
C ILE A 87 -4.78 -21.87 4.78
N ASP A 88 -4.99 -23.00 5.43
CA ASP A 88 -5.98 -23.24 6.49
C ASP A 88 -6.47 -21.98 7.24
N ASP A 89 -7.78 -21.77 7.15
CA ASP A 89 -8.61 -20.75 7.82
C ASP A 89 -8.69 -19.38 7.13
N ASP A 90 -9.90 -19.06 6.66
CA ASP A 90 -10.31 -17.90 5.83
C ASP A 90 -10.07 -16.54 6.55
N ARG A 91 -8.81 -16.12 6.65
CA ARG A 91 -8.46 -14.79 7.16
C ARG A 91 -7.78 -13.96 6.08
N ILE A 92 -8.51 -12.97 5.59
CA ILE A 92 -7.97 -11.86 4.80
C ILE A 92 -7.16 -10.98 5.77
N VAL A 93 -5.84 -11.09 5.72
CA VAL A 93 -4.93 -10.28 6.53
C VAL A 93 -4.46 -9.11 5.65
N PRO A 94 -4.90 -7.86 5.90
CA PRO A 94 -4.38 -6.69 5.21
C PRO A 94 -2.85 -6.67 5.26
N LEU A 95 -2.19 -6.12 4.24
CA LEU A 95 -0.72 -6.01 4.18
C LEU A 95 -0.13 -5.46 5.49
N ARG A 96 -0.75 -4.39 6.01
CA ARG A 96 -0.41 -3.78 7.29
C ARG A 96 -0.57 -4.72 8.50
N GLU A 97 -1.50 -5.66 8.44
CA GLU A 97 -1.74 -6.66 9.47
C GLU A 97 -0.69 -7.78 9.39
N ILE A 98 -0.23 -8.16 8.20
CA ILE A 98 0.93 -9.07 8.00
C ILE A 98 2.18 -8.44 8.62
N LEU A 99 2.43 -7.17 8.31
CA LEU A 99 3.56 -6.42 8.84
C LEU A 99 3.48 -6.24 10.36
N ARG A 100 2.27 -6.01 10.91
CA ARG A 100 2.06 -5.96 12.36
C ARG A 100 2.42 -7.28 13.03
N ILE A 101 1.96 -8.41 12.47
CA ILE A 101 2.24 -9.75 13.01
C ILE A 101 3.74 -10.04 12.98
N LYS A 102 4.45 -9.67 11.89
CA LYS A 102 5.92 -9.80 11.82
C LYS A 102 6.59 -9.08 12.98
N LYS A 103 6.23 -7.82 13.20
CA LYS A 103 6.80 -7.00 14.27
C LYS A 103 6.56 -7.62 15.65
N GLU A 104 5.34 -8.11 15.90
CA GLU A 104 4.99 -8.81 17.16
C GLU A 104 5.79 -10.11 17.35
N LEU A 105 6.11 -10.84 16.27
CA LEU A 105 6.93 -12.06 16.32
C LEU A 105 8.42 -11.76 16.53
N GLU A 106 8.95 -10.71 15.93
CA GLU A 106 10.33 -10.26 16.12
C GLU A 106 10.56 -9.78 17.56
N GLU A 107 9.63 -8.97 18.10
CA GLU A 107 9.70 -8.49 19.50
C GLU A 107 9.52 -9.60 20.54
N ALA A 108 8.91 -10.73 20.18
CA ALA A 108 8.75 -11.90 21.05
C ALA A 108 9.93 -12.89 20.99
N ALA A 109 10.87 -12.70 20.06
CA ALA A 109 12.06 -13.53 19.87
C ALA A 109 13.31 -13.00 20.59
N ASP A 110 13.24 -11.78 21.14
CA ASP A 110 14.22 -11.15 22.05
C ASP A 110 13.88 -11.41 23.53
#